data_AF-A0AAU2A5E9-F1
#
_entry.id   AF-A0AAU2A5E9-F1
#
_cell.length_a   1.000
_cell.length_b   1.000
_cell.length_c   1.000
_cell.angle_alpha   90.00
_cell.angle_beta   90.00
_cell.angle_gamma   90.00
#
_symmetry.space_group_name_H-M   'P 1'
#
loop_
_entity.id
_entity.type
_entity.pdbx_description
1 polymer ?
#
loop_
_entity_poly.entity_id
_entity_poly.type
_entity_poly.pdbx_seq_one_letter_code
_entity_poly.pdbx_strand_id
1 'polypeptide(L)'
;MTTDVNAAFTQEKEDQIEAVREEARAFQERIDRGEIAPIGDDRYRVLTGWDAGETFSVQRNTEGRIEQILAQHGLDTSTGGAALYTTTPAWHGLGAVIPGGITDIDEVLKLARIDWEVSKRPVLYEWDDGIRDAVDRYVTVRTDGGAALGTVGDRYEVFQNRRVFEFLQDLAQRYDVVWESAGALREGRKVFVTMRIPHSLVIDRGGLDDEIVLYLAAINSHDGTSSAESVVTPWRIACGNTERFATRDAVHRWGIRHTKGGLTALEEARRTLGLTLDYAKAFEAEENTLVRTDLLIDDFHKLIDGLWTVDEDAKDRARSFAQQRHDELEGMFHDEARRLGRTAYAAERTITDYLDHRMGVVPRNLGEDLARAQRSLEGTNDDLKSKAHRKLLLLAR
;
A
#
# COMPACT_ATOMS: atom_id res chain seq x y z
N MET A 1 -29.14 -27.50 -25.61
CA MET A 1 -28.26 -27.20 -26.76
C MET A 1 -26.84 -27.31 -26.25
N THR A 2 -26.09 -28.31 -26.70
CA THR A 2 -24.70 -28.55 -26.30
C THR A 2 -23.86 -27.51 -27.03
N THR A 3 -23.25 -26.56 -26.31
CA THR A 3 -22.34 -25.57 -26.88
C THR A 3 -21.21 -26.33 -27.59
N ASP A 4 -20.98 -26.06 -28.87
CA ASP A 4 -19.85 -26.62 -29.60
C ASP A 4 -18.56 -26.14 -28.92
N VAL A 5 -17.87 -27.07 -28.27
CA VAL A 5 -16.68 -26.81 -27.45
C VAL A 5 -15.57 -26.18 -28.30
N ASN A 6 -15.50 -26.49 -29.60
CA ASN A 6 -14.53 -25.88 -30.50
C ASN A 6 -14.90 -24.43 -30.85
N ALA A 7 -16.18 -24.14 -31.04
CA ALA A 7 -16.63 -22.77 -31.28
C ALA A 7 -16.45 -21.89 -30.03
N ALA A 8 -16.74 -22.43 -28.84
CA ALA A 8 -16.48 -21.76 -27.57
C ALA A 8 -14.98 -21.49 -27.35
N PHE A 9 -14.12 -22.47 -27.63
CA PHE A 9 -12.67 -22.31 -27.56
C PHE A 9 -12.14 -21.27 -28.56
N THR A 10 -12.63 -21.27 -29.80
CA THR A 10 -12.25 -20.27 -30.81
C THR A 10 -12.65 -18.87 -30.37
N GLN A 11 -13.88 -18.68 -29.88
CA GLN A 11 -14.34 -17.38 -29.39
C GLN A 11 -13.49 -16.92 -28.19
N GLU A 12 -13.23 -17.80 -27.23
CA GLU A 12 -12.36 -17.50 -26.10
C GLU A 12 -10.95 -17.10 -26.54
N LYS A 13 -10.42 -17.74 -27.59
CA LYS A 13 -9.11 -17.38 -28.16
C LYS A 13 -9.14 -16.05 -28.90
N GLU A 14 -10.20 -15.75 -29.65
CA GLU A 14 -10.38 -14.44 -30.29
C GLU A 14 -10.48 -13.32 -29.26
N ASP A 15 -11.24 -13.53 -28.17
CA ASP A 15 -11.39 -12.59 -27.07
C ASP A 15 -10.04 -12.35 -26.35
N GLN A 16 -9.27 -13.42 -26.10
CA GLN A 16 -7.91 -13.30 -25.53
C GLN A 16 -6.97 -12.50 -26.45
N ILE A 17 -7.03 -12.71 -27.77
CA ILE A 17 -6.20 -11.98 -28.73
C ILE A 17 -6.58 -10.50 -28.76
N GLU A 18 -7.86 -10.17 -28.75
CA GLU A 18 -8.31 -8.78 -28.79
C GLU A 18 -7.98 -8.05 -27.48
N ALA A 19 -8.15 -8.70 -26.32
CA ALA A 19 -7.74 -8.13 -25.04
C ALA A 19 -6.24 -7.77 -25.02
N VAL A 20 -5.38 -8.64 -25.53
CA VAL A 20 -3.93 -8.36 -25.65
C VAL A 20 -3.66 -7.17 -26.58
N ARG A 21 -4.42 -7.05 -27.69
CA ARG A 21 -4.28 -5.91 -28.61
C ARG A 21 -4.73 -4.59 -28.00
N GLU A 22 -5.81 -4.60 -27.24
CA GLU A 22 -6.28 -3.42 -26.52
C GLU A 22 -5.28 -2.98 -25.46
N GLU A 23 -4.74 -3.93 -24.68
CA GLU A 23 -3.71 -3.66 -23.68
C GLU A 23 -2.43 -3.09 -24.32
N ALA A 24 -1.98 -3.69 -25.43
CA ALA A 24 -0.83 -3.20 -26.18
C ALA A 24 -1.04 -1.79 -26.74
N ARG A 25 -2.26 -1.47 -27.20
CA ARG A 25 -2.62 -0.14 -27.69
C ARG A 25 -2.60 0.88 -26.56
N ALA A 26 -3.25 0.58 -25.44
CA ALA A 26 -3.25 1.45 -24.26
C ALA A 26 -1.83 1.70 -23.75
N PHE A 27 -0.98 0.65 -23.73
CA PHE A 27 0.42 0.78 -23.35
C PHE A 27 1.20 1.68 -24.32
N GLN A 28 1.01 1.52 -25.63
CA GLN A 28 1.66 2.37 -26.64
C GLN A 28 1.20 3.81 -26.54
N GLU A 29 -0.09 4.07 -26.31
CA GLU A 29 -0.61 5.43 -26.11
C GLU A 29 0.03 6.12 -24.89
N ARG A 30 0.28 5.38 -23.79
CA ARG A 30 0.99 5.92 -22.63
C ARG A 30 2.45 6.26 -22.96
N ILE A 31 3.13 5.44 -23.78
CA ILE A 31 4.47 5.75 -24.29
C ILE A 31 4.42 7.04 -25.13
N ASP A 32 3.46 7.15 -26.04
CA ASP A 32 3.33 8.29 -26.95
C ASP A 32 3.03 9.60 -26.22
N ARG A 33 2.29 9.52 -25.09
CA ARG A 33 2.06 10.65 -24.16
C ARG A 33 3.28 10.98 -23.28
N GLY A 34 4.35 10.20 -23.33
CA GLY A 34 5.54 10.37 -22.50
C GLY A 34 5.34 9.94 -21.04
N GLU A 35 4.28 9.18 -20.74
CA GLU A 35 4.01 8.64 -19.40
C GLU A 35 4.84 7.40 -19.10
N ILE A 36 5.37 6.74 -20.14
CA ILE A 36 6.21 5.54 -20.04
C ILE A 36 7.45 5.74 -20.90
N ALA A 37 8.63 5.45 -20.35
CA ALA A 37 9.90 5.54 -21.05
C ALA A 37 10.62 4.18 -21.15
N PRO A 38 11.25 3.86 -22.29
CA PRO A 38 12.09 2.68 -22.41
C PRO A 38 13.34 2.81 -21.52
N ILE A 39 13.75 1.69 -20.90
CA ILE A 39 14.96 1.61 -20.06
C ILE A 39 15.95 0.54 -20.54
N GLY A 40 15.74 -0.03 -21.73
CA GLY A 40 16.59 -1.06 -22.35
C GLY A 40 16.00 -2.47 -22.24
N ASP A 41 16.44 -3.39 -23.11
CA ASP A 41 16.07 -4.82 -23.11
C ASP A 41 14.55 -5.09 -23.07
N ASP A 42 13.78 -4.40 -23.92
CA ASP A 42 12.31 -4.42 -23.93
C ASP A 42 11.66 -4.12 -22.57
N ARG A 43 12.38 -3.40 -21.70
CA ARG A 43 11.85 -2.90 -20.43
C ARG A 43 11.47 -1.45 -20.52
N TYR A 44 10.44 -1.11 -19.78
CA TYR A 44 9.83 0.20 -19.74
C TYR A 44 9.58 0.62 -18.30
N ARG A 45 9.71 1.92 -18.02
CA ARG A 45 9.43 2.51 -16.71
C ARG A 45 8.32 3.57 -16.84
N VAL A 46 7.36 3.51 -15.94
CA VAL A 46 6.33 4.55 -15.81
C VAL A 46 6.93 5.79 -15.16
N LEU A 47 6.70 6.95 -15.76
CA LEU A 47 7.20 8.25 -15.32
C LEU A 47 6.17 9.06 -14.52
N THR A 48 4.89 8.92 -14.85
CA THR A 48 3.80 9.72 -14.28
C THR A 48 2.56 8.85 -14.04
N GLY A 49 1.66 9.33 -13.18
CA GLY A 49 0.45 8.58 -12.77
C GLY A 49 0.58 7.90 -11.41
N TRP A 50 -0.45 7.16 -11.03
CA TRP A 50 -0.50 6.48 -9.73
C TRP A 50 0.48 5.28 -9.66
N ASP A 51 0.84 4.71 -10.81
CA ASP A 51 1.81 3.63 -10.99
C ASP A 51 3.23 4.14 -11.35
N ALA A 52 3.51 5.44 -11.13
CA ALA A 52 4.82 6.02 -11.41
C ALA A 52 5.96 5.25 -10.73
N GLY A 53 7.00 4.96 -11.52
CA GLY A 53 8.17 4.17 -11.13
C GLY A 53 8.03 2.66 -11.40
N GLU A 54 6.83 2.14 -11.69
CA GLU A 54 6.65 0.74 -12.09
C GLU A 54 7.48 0.39 -13.32
N THR A 55 7.87 -0.88 -13.42
CA THR A 55 8.68 -1.37 -14.53
C THR A 55 8.03 -2.60 -15.11
N PHE A 56 7.95 -2.63 -16.44
CA PHE A 56 7.36 -3.72 -17.22
C PHE A 56 8.40 -4.26 -18.18
N SER A 57 8.31 -5.55 -18.49
CA SER A 57 9.04 -6.18 -19.59
C SER A 57 8.04 -6.55 -20.67
N VAL A 58 8.34 -6.24 -21.91
CA VAL A 58 7.45 -6.47 -23.04
C VAL A 58 7.99 -7.64 -23.85
N GLN A 59 7.19 -8.68 -24.02
CA GLN A 59 7.50 -9.73 -24.99
C GLN A 59 6.84 -9.40 -26.31
N ARG A 60 7.61 -9.54 -27.38
CA ARG A 60 7.16 -9.29 -28.74
C ARG A 60 7.22 -10.57 -29.54
N ASN A 61 6.22 -10.77 -30.40
CA ASN A 61 6.23 -11.87 -31.35
C ASN A 61 7.25 -11.63 -32.47
N THR A 62 7.37 -12.58 -33.40
CA THR A 62 8.29 -12.50 -34.55
C THR A 62 8.02 -11.33 -35.50
N GLU A 63 6.83 -10.73 -35.44
CA GLU A 63 6.46 -9.54 -36.22
C GLU A 63 6.74 -8.22 -35.48
N GLY A 64 7.32 -8.29 -34.27
CA GLY A 64 7.61 -7.13 -33.41
C GLY A 64 6.40 -6.58 -32.64
N ARG A 65 5.24 -7.23 -32.74
CA ARG A 65 4.03 -6.83 -32.02
C ARG A 65 4.10 -7.29 -30.57
N ILE A 66 3.58 -6.47 -29.65
CA ILE A 66 3.46 -6.83 -28.24
C ILE A 66 2.54 -8.04 -28.11
N GLU A 67 3.08 -9.11 -27.53
CA GLU A 67 2.36 -10.35 -27.24
C GLU A 67 2.05 -10.46 -25.75
N GLN A 68 2.92 -9.90 -24.91
CA GLN A 68 2.72 -9.90 -23.47
C GLN A 68 3.38 -8.69 -22.81
N ILE A 69 2.71 -8.11 -21.82
CA ILE A 69 3.26 -7.11 -20.91
C ILE A 69 3.40 -7.76 -19.55
N LEU A 70 4.63 -7.95 -19.09
CA LEU A 70 4.96 -8.59 -17.83
C LEU A 70 5.35 -7.55 -16.80
N ALA A 71 4.53 -7.37 -15.77
CA ALA A 71 4.88 -6.57 -14.62
C ALA A 71 6.12 -7.15 -13.92
N GLN A 72 7.09 -6.31 -13.56
CA GLN A 72 8.23 -6.79 -12.79
C GLN A 72 7.86 -6.95 -11.31
N HIS A 73 8.07 -8.15 -10.78
CA HIS A 73 7.86 -8.43 -9.36
C HIS A 73 8.89 -7.71 -8.46
N GLY A 74 10.09 -7.41 -8.97
CA GLY A 74 11.12 -6.65 -8.25
C GLY A 74 11.75 -7.38 -7.05
N LEU A 75 11.46 -8.67 -6.89
CA LEU A 75 12.07 -9.55 -5.88
C LEU A 75 13.52 -9.86 -6.22
N ASP A 76 14.34 -10.02 -5.20
CA ASP A 76 15.69 -10.57 -5.32
C ASP A 76 15.63 -12.05 -5.73
N THR A 77 16.35 -12.40 -6.78
CA THR A 77 16.48 -13.78 -7.29
C THR A 77 17.94 -14.25 -7.30
N SER A 78 18.86 -13.47 -6.74
CA SER A 78 20.31 -13.71 -6.81
C SER A 78 20.79 -15.00 -6.13
N THR A 79 19.97 -15.61 -5.26
CA THR A 79 20.30 -16.84 -4.52
C THR A 79 19.67 -18.10 -5.14
N GLY A 80 19.33 -18.06 -6.43
CA GLY A 80 18.79 -19.22 -7.16
C GLY A 80 17.28 -19.46 -6.97
N GLY A 81 16.59 -18.55 -6.29
CA GLY A 81 15.14 -18.53 -6.14
C GLY A 81 14.66 -17.16 -5.69
N ALA A 82 13.38 -16.86 -5.87
CA ALA A 82 12.82 -15.59 -5.42
C ALA A 82 12.83 -15.52 -3.89
N ALA A 83 13.40 -14.44 -3.36
CA ALA A 83 13.44 -14.13 -1.93
C ALA A 83 12.06 -13.62 -1.47
N LEU A 84 11.14 -14.54 -1.26
CA LEU A 84 9.80 -14.28 -0.78
C LEU A 84 9.28 -15.45 0.07
N TYR A 85 8.72 -15.12 1.22
CA TYR A 85 7.83 -15.92 2.02
C TYR A 85 6.45 -15.24 2.03
N THR A 86 5.37 -16.01 1.99
CA THR A 86 4.00 -15.50 2.04
C THR A 86 3.02 -16.54 2.60
N THR A 87 1.94 -16.12 3.24
CA THR A 87 0.87 -17.02 3.71
C THR A 87 -0.07 -17.47 2.59
N THR A 88 -0.18 -16.64 1.55
CA THR A 88 -1.05 -16.86 0.38
C THR A 88 -0.25 -16.68 -0.90
N PRO A 89 -0.49 -17.46 -1.96
CA PRO A 89 0.20 -17.26 -3.24
C PRO A 89 0.10 -15.81 -3.74
N ALA A 90 1.23 -15.25 -4.15
CA ALA A 90 1.27 -14.00 -4.90
C ALA A 90 0.92 -14.24 -6.37
N TRP A 91 0.48 -13.20 -7.08
CA TRP A 91 0.03 -13.29 -8.49
C TRP A 91 1.08 -13.91 -9.43
N HIS A 92 2.36 -13.72 -9.14
CA HIS A 92 3.48 -14.24 -9.94
C HIS A 92 3.85 -15.70 -9.59
N GLY A 93 3.24 -16.30 -8.56
CA GLY A 93 3.48 -17.70 -8.18
C GLY A 93 4.91 -18.00 -7.70
N LEU A 94 5.65 -17.00 -7.22
CA LEU A 94 7.03 -17.15 -6.75
C LEU A 94 7.09 -17.16 -5.21
N GLY A 95 8.19 -17.68 -4.66
CA GLY A 95 8.46 -17.70 -3.22
C GLY A 95 7.97 -18.95 -2.51
N ALA A 96 8.23 -19.01 -1.20
CA ALA A 96 7.73 -20.03 -0.30
C ALA A 96 6.34 -19.63 0.22
N VAL A 97 5.35 -20.49 0.00
CA VAL A 97 3.98 -20.28 0.50
C VAL A 97 3.75 -21.18 1.71
N ILE A 98 3.48 -20.60 2.88
CA ILE A 98 3.20 -21.33 4.13
C ILE A 98 1.83 -20.89 4.66
N PRO A 99 0.76 -21.62 4.31
CA PRO A 99 -0.58 -21.33 4.79
C PRO A 99 -0.65 -21.32 6.32
N GLY A 100 -1.37 -20.35 6.89
CA GLY A 100 -1.51 -20.17 8.34
C GLY A 100 -0.37 -19.38 9.00
N GLY A 101 0.71 -19.12 8.26
CA GLY A 101 1.81 -18.30 8.72
C GLY A 101 2.72 -18.96 9.77
N ILE A 102 3.70 -18.19 10.22
CA ILE A 102 4.72 -18.60 11.21
C ILE A 102 4.81 -17.48 12.23
N THR A 103 5.14 -17.81 13.48
CA THR A 103 5.35 -16.85 14.57
C THR A 103 6.82 -16.60 14.87
N ASP A 104 7.72 -17.53 14.56
CA ASP A 104 9.17 -17.39 14.72
C ASP A 104 9.80 -16.61 13.56
N ILE A 105 10.37 -15.43 13.87
CA ILE A 105 11.06 -14.60 12.88
C ILE A 105 12.27 -15.32 12.26
N ASP A 106 13.01 -16.14 13.00
CA ASP A 106 14.23 -16.78 12.46
C ASP A 106 13.90 -17.75 11.33
N GLU A 107 12.78 -18.47 11.45
CA GLU A 107 12.28 -19.35 10.40
C GLU A 107 11.76 -18.55 9.19
N VAL A 108 11.07 -17.42 9.45
CA VAL A 108 10.60 -16.52 8.38
C VAL A 108 11.75 -15.95 7.57
N LEU A 109 12.84 -15.48 8.21
CA LEU A 109 14.00 -14.93 7.49
C LEU A 109 14.66 -15.98 6.59
N LYS A 110 14.72 -17.24 7.03
CA LYS A 110 15.26 -18.35 6.23
C LYS A 110 14.38 -18.67 5.03
N LEU A 111 13.07 -18.84 5.25
CA LEU A 111 12.10 -19.14 4.18
C LEU A 111 12.00 -18.01 3.16
N ALA A 112 12.08 -16.76 3.62
CA ALA A 112 12.13 -15.58 2.77
C ALA A 112 13.49 -15.38 2.07
N ARG A 113 14.51 -16.17 2.41
CA ARG A 113 15.90 -16.06 1.89
C ARG A 113 16.55 -14.70 2.19
N ILE A 114 16.29 -14.17 3.38
CA ILE A 114 16.79 -12.89 3.87
C ILE A 114 17.60 -12.98 5.18
N ASP A 115 17.90 -14.21 5.62
CA ASP A 115 18.78 -14.53 6.76
C ASP A 115 20.28 -14.39 6.41
N TRP A 116 20.63 -13.34 5.68
CA TRP A 116 22.01 -12.99 5.36
C TRP A 116 22.41 -11.71 6.08
N GLU A 117 23.71 -11.59 6.36
CA GLU A 117 24.28 -10.37 6.95
C GLU A 117 24.85 -9.44 5.89
N VAL A 118 24.94 -8.16 6.24
CA VAL A 118 25.58 -7.12 5.42
C VAL A 118 26.84 -6.62 6.11
N SER A 119 27.90 -6.43 5.33
CA SER A 119 29.15 -5.82 5.77
C SER A 119 29.37 -4.47 5.08
N LYS A 120 29.92 -3.49 5.81
CA LYS A 120 30.36 -2.20 5.26
C LYS A 120 31.85 -2.31 4.90
N ARG A 121 32.20 -2.10 3.64
CA ARG A 121 33.58 -2.23 3.10
C ARG A 121 34.05 -0.92 2.48
N PRO A 122 35.34 -0.54 2.58
CA PRO A 122 35.86 0.64 1.89
C PRO A 122 35.64 0.55 0.38
N VAL A 123 35.31 1.67 -0.27
CA VAL A 123 35.30 1.76 -1.74
C VAL A 123 36.71 2.03 -2.23
N LEU A 124 37.15 1.24 -3.20
CA LEU A 124 38.43 1.40 -3.87
C LEU A 124 38.19 1.87 -5.32
N TYR A 125 39.06 2.71 -5.84
CA TYR A 125 39.06 3.12 -7.24
C TYR A 125 40.44 2.95 -7.87
N GLU A 126 40.47 2.66 -9.16
CA GLU A 126 41.70 2.60 -9.94
C GLU A 126 42.09 3.99 -10.43
N TRP A 127 43.37 4.33 -10.32
CA TRP A 127 43.94 5.55 -10.86
C TRP A 127 45.40 5.30 -11.25
N ASP A 128 45.79 5.59 -12.49
CA ASP A 128 47.14 5.53 -13.10
C ASP A 128 48.18 4.56 -12.49
N ASP A 129 48.61 4.84 -11.26
CA ASP A 129 49.64 4.17 -10.48
C ASP A 129 49.13 3.05 -9.53
N GLY A 130 47.82 2.82 -9.44
CA GLY A 130 47.27 1.67 -8.72
C GLY A 130 45.86 1.87 -8.17
N ILE A 131 45.55 1.10 -7.13
CA ILE A 131 44.26 1.13 -6.42
C ILE A 131 44.36 2.10 -5.24
N ARG A 132 43.40 3.02 -5.13
CA ARG A 132 43.31 4.05 -4.08
C ARG A 132 42.01 3.95 -3.30
N ASP A 133 42.04 4.38 -2.05
CA ASP A 133 40.86 4.46 -1.20
C ASP A 133 40.01 5.70 -1.53
N ALA A 134 38.72 5.51 -1.75
CA ALA A 134 37.76 6.61 -1.70
C ALA A 134 37.43 6.92 -0.24
N VAL A 135 38.17 7.86 0.36
CA VAL A 135 38.03 8.25 1.77
C VAL A 135 36.57 8.57 2.11
N ASP A 136 36.10 8.09 3.27
CA ASP A 136 34.73 8.22 3.79
C ASP A 136 33.62 7.65 2.89
N ARG A 137 33.98 6.85 1.88
CA ARG A 137 33.05 6.13 1.00
C ARG A 137 33.18 4.63 1.22
N TYR A 138 32.02 4.02 1.43
CA TYR A 138 31.91 2.60 1.70
C TYR A 138 30.86 1.98 0.80
N VAL A 139 30.98 0.69 0.55
CA VAL A 139 29.97 -0.13 -0.11
C VAL A 139 29.42 -1.12 0.89
N THR A 140 28.10 -1.26 0.93
CA THR A 140 27.44 -2.34 1.66
C THR A 140 27.42 -3.59 0.81
N VAL A 141 27.81 -4.72 1.40
CA VAL A 141 28.03 -5.98 0.69
C VAL A 141 27.38 -7.12 1.45
N ARG A 142 26.56 -7.92 0.76
CA ARG A 142 26.01 -9.14 1.34
C ARG A 142 27.12 -10.15 1.63
N THR A 143 27.07 -10.76 2.80
CA THR A 143 28.09 -11.72 3.27
C THR A 143 27.94 -13.11 2.67
N ASP A 144 26.75 -13.47 2.18
CA ASP A 144 26.45 -14.78 1.62
C ASP A 144 26.95 -14.96 0.18
N GLY A 145 26.85 -13.91 -0.64
CA GLY A 145 27.23 -13.94 -2.06
C GLY A 145 28.23 -12.88 -2.51
N GLY A 146 28.62 -11.95 -1.63
CA GLY A 146 29.51 -10.84 -1.98
C GLY A 146 28.85 -9.77 -2.86
N ALA A 147 27.53 -9.79 -3.02
CA ALA A 147 26.82 -8.83 -3.85
C ALA A 147 26.87 -7.42 -3.23
N ALA A 148 27.30 -6.44 -4.02
CA ALA A 148 27.30 -5.04 -3.63
C ALA A 148 25.86 -4.47 -3.68
N LEU A 149 25.41 -3.84 -2.60
CA LEU A 149 24.06 -3.31 -2.45
C LEU A 149 23.99 -1.81 -2.74
N GLY A 150 24.94 -1.03 -2.21
CA GLY A 150 25.00 0.40 -2.51
C GLY A 150 26.19 1.11 -1.86
N THR A 151 26.47 2.31 -2.35
CA THR A 151 27.53 3.17 -1.83
C THR A 151 26.97 4.09 -0.76
N VAL A 152 27.59 4.09 0.41
CA VAL A 152 27.19 4.84 1.60
C VAL A 152 28.34 5.70 2.13
N GLY A 153 28.02 6.66 2.99
CA GLY A 153 29.02 7.48 3.68
C GLY A 153 29.49 6.84 4.99
N ASP A 154 30.55 7.41 5.57
CA ASP A 154 31.15 6.94 6.83
C ASP A 154 30.16 6.75 7.98
N ARG A 155 29.23 7.70 8.15
CA ARG A 155 28.23 7.67 9.24
C ARG A 155 27.15 6.61 9.09
N TYR A 156 27.09 5.92 7.96
CA TYR A 156 26.09 4.88 7.71
C TYR A 156 26.41 3.65 8.56
N GLU A 157 25.42 3.22 9.36
CA GLU A 157 25.48 2.00 10.15
C GLU A 157 24.59 0.94 9.54
N VAL A 158 25.18 -0.24 9.31
CA VAL A 158 24.44 -1.39 8.81
C VAL A 158 23.55 -1.93 9.92
N PHE A 159 22.25 -1.91 9.70
CA PHE A 159 21.30 -2.56 10.59
C PHE A 159 20.98 -3.94 10.02
N GLN A 160 21.40 -5.00 10.71
CA GLN A 160 21.17 -6.38 10.24
C GLN A 160 19.68 -6.70 10.20
N ASN A 161 19.25 -7.46 9.19
CA ASN A 161 17.84 -7.82 8.99
C ASN A 161 17.24 -8.41 10.26
N ARG A 162 17.90 -9.42 10.85
CA ARG A 162 17.45 -10.03 12.10
C ARG A 162 17.24 -9.03 13.22
N ARG A 163 18.15 -8.06 13.38
CA ARG A 163 18.06 -7.05 14.44
C ARG A 163 16.93 -6.04 14.19
N VAL A 164 16.68 -5.68 12.93
CA VAL A 164 15.57 -4.80 12.55
C VAL A 164 14.23 -5.52 12.70
N PHE A 165 14.13 -6.81 12.45
CA PHE A 165 12.82 -7.49 12.54
C PHE A 165 12.55 -8.12 13.92
N GLU A 166 13.58 -8.29 14.75
CA GLU A 166 13.46 -8.71 16.15
C GLU A 166 12.49 -7.84 16.96
N PHE A 167 12.46 -6.52 16.70
CA PHE A 167 11.61 -5.66 17.52
C PHE A 167 10.12 -5.94 17.32
N LEU A 168 9.75 -6.46 16.14
CA LEU A 168 8.39 -6.84 15.80
C LEU A 168 7.97 -8.20 16.39
N GLN A 169 8.92 -9.06 16.77
CA GLN A 169 8.63 -10.37 17.38
C GLN A 169 7.85 -10.25 18.71
N ASP A 170 8.18 -9.26 19.54
CA ASP A 170 7.44 -9.00 20.79
C ASP A 170 5.98 -8.61 20.52
N LEU A 171 5.73 -7.85 19.44
CA LEU A 171 4.37 -7.48 19.02
C LEU A 171 3.61 -8.72 18.54
N ALA A 172 4.27 -9.57 17.74
CA ALA A 172 3.68 -10.83 17.27
C ALA A 172 3.24 -11.72 18.44
N GLN A 173 4.07 -11.87 19.48
CA GLN A 173 3.72 -12.66 20.67
C GLN A 173 2.60 -12.03 21.51
N ARG A 174 2.63 -10.70 21.69
CA ARG A 174 1.66 -10.01 22.56
C ARG A 174 0.25 -9.95 21.97
N TYR A 175 0.16 -9.84 20.65
CA TYR A 175 -1.11 -9.65 19.94
C TYR A 175 -1.53 -10.90 19.14
N ASP A 176 -0.86 -12.04 19.32
CA ASP A 176 -1.14 -13.30 18.59
C ASP A 176 -1.13 -13.11 17.06
N VAL A 177 -0.10 -12.40 16.58
CA VAL A 177 0.06 -12.05 15.17
C VAL A 177 0.98 -13.03 14.47
N VAL A 178 0.61 -13.46 13.26
CA VAL A 178 1.48 -14.25 12.38
C VAL A 178 2.16 -13.37 11.33
N TRP A 179 3.34 -13.79 10.89
CA TRP A 179 4.05 -13.17 9.77
C TRP A 179 3.32 -13.49 8.46
N GLU A 180 2.87 -12.45 7.75
CA GLU A 180 2.08 -12.55 6.52
C GLU A 180 2.98 -12.73 5.30
N SER A 181 4.03 -11.91 5.19
CA SER A 181 4.97 -12.00 4.08
C SER A 181 6.32 -11.40 4.45
N ALA A 182 7.37 -11.86 3.80
CA ALA A 182 8.72 -11.33 3.99
C ALA A 182 9.54 -11.57 2.74
N GLY A 183 10.49 -10.69 2.43
CA GLY A 183 11.29 -10.86 1.24
C GLY A 183 12.32 -9.78 1.00
N ALA A 184 13.12 -9.99 -0.04
CA ALA A 184 14.08 -9.01 -0.51
C ALA A 184 13.66 -8.48 -1.89
N LEU A 185 13.91 -7.19 -2.08
CA LEU A 185 13.56 -6.42 -3.26
C LEU A 185 14.82 -5.77 -3.83
N ARG A 186 14.78 -5.43 -5.11
CA ARG A 186 15.83 -4.67 -5.80
C ARG A 186 17.21 -5.33 -5.58
N GLU A 187 17.32 -6.63 -5.86
CA GLU A 187 18.58 -7.40 -5.73
C GLU A 187 19.15 -7.44 -4.30
N GLY A 188 18.29 -7.44 -3.29
CA GLY A 188 18.71 -7.48 -1.88
C GLY A 188 18.95 -6.11 -1.25
N ARG A 189 18.83 -5.02 -2.01
CA ARG A 189 19.05 -3.65 -1.48
C ARG A 189 18.00 -3.25 -0.47
N LYS A 190 16.77 -3.75 -0.59
CA LYS A 190 15.68 -3.48 0.34
C LYS A 190 15.07 -4.79 0.82
N VAL A 191 14.77 -4.90 2.11
CA VAL A 191 14.20 -6.10 2.73
C VAL A 191 12.95 -5.70 3.48
N PHE A 192 11.92 -6.54 3.47
CA PHE A 192 10.70 -6.29 4.22
C PHE A 192 10.24 -7.53 4.98
N VAL A 193 9.51 -7.29 6.06
CA VAL A 193 8.70 -8.28 6.77
C VAL A 193 7.36 -7.62 7.10
N THR A 194 6.26 -8.33 6.89
CA THR A 194 4.92 -7.88 7.20
C THR A 194 4.23 -8.85 8.14
N MET A 195 3.40 -8.31 9.02
CA MET A 195 2.48 -9.08 9.84
C MET A 195 1.06 -8.62 9.54
N ARG A 196 0.13 -9.56 9.45
CA ARG A 196 -1.30 -9.27 9.30
C ARG A 196 -1.85 -8.92 10.67
N ILE A 197 -2.38 -7.72 10.86
CA ILE A 197 -2.98 -7.34 12.15
C ILE A 197 -4.19 -8.27 12.39
N PRO A 198 -4.27 -8.96 13.56
CA PRO A 198 -5.21 -10.07 13.76
C PRO A 198 -6.68 -9.65 13.72
N HIS A 199 -6.94 -8.37 13.96
CA HIS A 199 -8.24 -7.76 13.81
C HIS A 199 -8.27 -7.07 12.46
N SER A 200 -8.64 -7.81 11.41
CA SER A 200 -9.20 -7.15 10.25
C SER A 200 -10.45 -6.42 10.72
N LEU A 201 -10.59 -5.17 10.28
CA LEU A 201 -11.79 -4.38 10.50
C LEU A 201 -12.90 -5.05 9.69
N VAL A 202 -13.60 -6.02 10.30
CA VAL A 202 -14.76 -6.64 9.68
C VAL A 202 -15.97 -5.82 10.08
N ILE A 203 -16.41 -5.00 9.13
CA ILE A 203 -17.58 -4.17 9.32
C ILE A 203 -18.80 -5.00 8.95
N ASP A 204 -19.70 -5.18 9.91
CA ASP A 204 -20.95 -5.93 9.77
C ASP A 204 -20.77 -7.41 9.37
N ARG A 205 -20.22 -8.22 10.29
CA ARG A 205 -20.15 -9.70 10.19
C ARG A 205 -21.49 -10.40 9.93
N GLY A 206 -22.62 -9.72 10.14
CA GLY A 206 -23.97 -10.28 9.96
C GLY A 206 -24.62 -9.95 8.61
N GLY A 207 -23.97 -9.14 7.77
CA GLY A 207 -24.52 -8.61 6.52
C GLY A 207 -23.46 -8.44 5.43
N LEU A 208 -22.83 -7.27 5.34
CA LEU A 208 -21.88 -6.94 4.26
C LEU A 208 -20.60 -7.78 4.21
N ASP A 209 -20.10 -8.18 5.39
CA ASP A 209 -18.79 -8.82 5.55
C ASP A 209 -17.65 -8.03 4.89
N ASP A 210 -17.66 -6.69 5.01
CA ASP A 210 -16.62 -5.83 4.46
C ASP A 210 -15.37 -5.93 5.35
N GLU A 211 -14.36 -6.67 4.87
CA GLU A 211 -13.13 -6.94 5.59
C GLU A 211 -12.01 -6.01 5.14
N ILE A 212 -11.62 -5.05 5.98
CA ILE A 212 -10.40 -4.27 5.79
C ILE A 212 -9.27 -4.94 6.56
N VAL A 213 -8.34 -5.57 5.82
CA VAL A 213 -7.14 -6.18 6.41
C VAL A 213 -6.03 -5.13 6.48
N LEU A 214 -5.54 -4.87 7.69
CA LEU A 214 -4.37 -4.03 7.90
C LEU A 214 -3.12 -4.88 8.14
N TYR A 215 -2.00 -4.40 7.63
CA TYR A 215 -0.69 -4.98 7.80
C TYR A 215 0.23 -3.99 8.49
N LEU A 216 1.06 -4.49 9.39
CA LEU A 216 2.22 -3.78 9.88
C LEU A 216 3.43 -4.28 9.10
N ALA A 217 3.98 -3.42 8.24
CA ALA A 217 5.18 -3.72 7.46
C ALA A 217 6.39 -3.04 8.11
N ALA A 218 7.50 -3.75 8.26
CA ALA A 218 8.82 -3.18 8.50
C ALA A 218 9.71 -3.39 7.29
N ILE A 219 10.48 -2.35 6.97
CA ILE A 219 11.29 -2.27 5.76
C ILE A 219 12.67 -1.78 6.16
N ASN A 220 13.69 -2.45 5.66
CA ASN A 220 15.09 -2.13 5.90
C ASN A 220 15.78 -1.87 4.55
N SER A 221 16.62 -0.84 4.46
CA SER A 221 17.37 -0.53 3.24
C SER A 221 18.87 -0.55 3.50
N HIS A 222 19.58 -1.23 2.62
CA HIS A 222 21.04 -1.43 2.70
C HIS A 222 21.82 -0.58 1.71
N ASP A 223 21.16 0.13 0.80
CA ASP A 223 21.83 0.92 -0.25
C ASP A 223 21.99 2.42 0.10
N GLY A 224 21.54 2.82 1.28
CA GLY A 224 21.60 4.20 1.76
C GLY A 224 20.52 5.13 1.20
N THR A 225 19.59 4.62 0.38
CA THR A 225 18.55 5.45 -0.25
C THR A 225 17.36 5.76 0.67
N SER A 226 17.13 4.95 1.71
CA SER A 226 16.06 5.15 2.69
C SER A 226 16.47 4.77 4.10
N SER A 227 15.70 5.25 5.08
CA SER A 227 15.74 4.77 6.46
C SER A 227 15.22 3.33 6.57
N ALA A 228 15.52 2.68 7.69
CA ALA A 228 14.71 1.57 8.16
C ALA A 228 13.40 2.15 8.72
N GLU A 229 12.27 1.55 8.38
CA GLU A 229 10.96 2.12 8.69
C GLU A 229 9.93 1.02 8.97
N SER A 230 8.84 1.42 9.62
CA SER A 230 7.66 0.61 9.77
C SER A 230 6.41 1.42 9.47
N VAL A 231 5.47 0.82 8.76
CA VAL A 231 4.24 1.45 8.27
C VAL A 231 3.05 0.56 8.53
N VAL A 232 1.91 1.17 8.86
CA VAL A 232 0.61 0.49 8.86
C VAL A 232 -0.05 0.76 7.53
N THR A 233 -0.49 -0.30 6.85
CA THR A 233 -0.96 -0.23 5.47
C THR A 233 -2.02 -1.30 5.17
N PRO A 234 -3.01 -1.03 4.31
CA PRO A 234 -3.90 -2.08 3.80
C PRO A 234 -3.23 -2.94 2.70
N TRP A 235 -2.03 -2.58 2.25
CA TRP A 235 -1.33 -3.28 1.18
C TRP A 235 -0.49 -4.43 1.71
N ARG A 236 -0.84 -5.66 1.34
CA ARG A 236 0.04 -6.81 1.56
C ARG A 236 1.25 -6.72 0.62
N ILE A 237 2.44 -6.58 1.19
CA ILE A 237 3.67 -6.55 0.40
C ILE A 237 4.01 -7.96 -0.07
N ALA A 238 4.02 -8.19 -1.38
CA ALA A 238 4.53 -9.42 -1.99
C ALA A 238 5.49 -9.15 -3.16
N CYS A 239 5.52 -7.91 -3.65
CA CYS A 239 6.38 -7.47 -4.73
C CYS A 239 6.81 -6.00 -4.53
N GLY A 240 7.74 -5.53 -5.35
CA GLY A 240 8.26 -4.16 -5.30
C GLY A 240 7.20 -3.07 -5.51
N ASN A 241 6.13 -3.36 -6.27
CA ASN A 241 5.05 -2.40 -6.48
C ASN A 241 4.20 -2.24 -5.22
N THR A 242 3.76 -3.37 -4.63
CA THR A 242 3.02 -3.36 -3.36
C THR A 242 3.81 -2.72 -2.21
N GLU A 243 5.14 -2.87 -2.20
CA GLU A 243 6.00 -2.17 -1.22
C GLU A 243 5.97 -0.64 -1.40
N ARG A 244 5.92 -0.16 -2.64
CA ARG A 244 5.82 1.28 -2.91
C ARG A 244 4.45 1.83 -2.50
N PHE A 245 3.36 1.12 -2.80
CA PHE A 245 2.03 1.53 -2.33
C PHE A 245 1.95 1.52 -0.79
N ALA A 246 2.50 0.48 -0.17
CA ALA A 246 2.57 0.36 1.27
C ALA A 246 3.29 1.53 1.94
N THR A 247 4.36 2.05 1.33
CA THR A 247 5.20 3.11 1.93
C THR A 247 4.82 4.52 1.51
N ARG A 248 4.46 4.75 0.25
CA ARG A 248 4.11 6.07 -0.29
C ARG A 248 2.87 6.63 0.40
N ASP A 249 1.87 5.77 0.60
CA ASP A 249 0.53 6.18 1.05
C ASP A 249 0.37 5.98 2.58
N ALA A 250 1.44 5.61 3.28
CA ALA A 250 1.42 5.39 4.72
C ALA A 250 1.37 6.71 5.51
N VAL A 251 0.18 7.03 6.02
CA VAL A 251 -0.03 8.10 7.00
C VAL A 251 0.65 7.75 8.34
N HIS A 252 0.47 6.50 8.79
CA HIS A 252 1.07 6.01 10.03
C HIS A 252 2.41 5.34 9.72
N ARG A 253 3.50 6.10 9.90
CA ARG A 253 4.86 5.62 9.72
C ARG A 253 5.77 5.98 10.87
N TRP A 254 6.72 5.11 11.13
CA TRP A 254 7.85 5.34 12.03
C TRP A 254 9.13 4.97 11.30
N GLY A 255 10.22 5.71 11.49
CA GLY A 255 11.48 5.40 10.81
C GLY A 255 12.72 5.90 11.54
N ILE A 256 13.81 5.19 11.32
CA ILE A 256 15.14 5.48 11.88
C ILE A 256 16.19 5.51 10.79
N ARG A 257 17.04 6.54 10.84
CA ARG A 257 18.20 6.62 9.97
C ARG A 257 19.24 5.58 10.37
N HIS A 258 19.97 5.08 9.38
CA HIS A 258 21.10 4.18 9.52
C HIS A 258 22.31 4.90 10.13
N THR A 259 22.21 5.28 11.40
CA THR A 259 23.26 5.99 12.14
C THR A 259 23.55 5.31 13.45
N LYS A 260 24.73 5.58 14.02
CA LYS A 260 25.13 5.06 15.33
C LYS A 260 24.09 5.41 16.39
N GLY A 261 23.62 4.40 17.12
CA GLY A 261 22.57 4.54 18.12
C GLY A 261 21.15 4.59 17.57
N GLY A 262 20.91 4.55 16.25
CA GLY A 262 19.55 4.60 15.69
C GLY A 262 18.65 3.46 16.19
N LEU A 263 19.22 2.28 16.44
CA LEU A 263 18.49 1.12 16.97
C LEU A 263 18.05 1.29 18.43
N THR A 264 18.53 2.28 19.19
CA THR A 264 18.01 2.54 20.54
C THR A 264 16.60 3.12 20.51
N ALA A 265 16.19 3.71 19.39
CA ALA A 265 14.82 4.20 19.20
C ALA A 265 13.82 3.07 18.87
N LEU A 266 14.26 1.82 18.70
CA LEU A 266 13.37 0.69 18.43
C LEU A 266 12.34 0.45 19.56
N GLU A 267 12.68 0.76 20.82
CA GLU A 267 11.73 0.67 21.92
C GLU A 267 10.58 1.69 21.79
N GLU A 268 10.89 2.90 21.30
CA GLU A 268 9.88 3.90 20.98
C GLU A 268 9.01 3.46 19.79
N ALA A 269 9.60 2.79 18.80
CA ALA A 269 8.87 2.17 17.70
C ALA A 269 7.84 1.17 18.23
N ARG A 270 8.27 0.25 19.10
CA ARG A 270 7.40 -0.76 19.73
C ARG A 270 6.21 -0.11 20.43
N ARG A 271 6.46 0.95 21.22
CA ARG A 271 5.40 1.69 21.91
C ARG A 271 4.42 2.32 20.91
N THR A 272 4.94 2.98 19.88
CA THR A 272 4.13 3.70 18.89
C THR A 272 3.26 2.74 18.07
N LEU A 273 3.84 1.63 17.63
CA LEU A 273 3.14 0.61 16.86
C LEU A 273 2.10 -0.14 17.71
N GLY A 274 2.39 -0.39 19.00
CA GLY A 274 1.41 -0.91 19.94
C GLY A 274 0.19 0.02 20.07
N LEU A 275 0.41 1.34 20.14
CA LEU A 275 -0.69 2.32 20.14
C LEU A 275 -1.52 2.28 18.85
N THR A 276 -0.90 2.01 17.69
CA THR A 276 -1.64 1.87 16.42
C THR A 276 -2.51 0.62 16.41
N LEU A 277 -2.04 -0.49 16.98
CA LEU A 277 -2.85 -1.71 17.13
C LEU A 277 -4.02 -1.50 18.09
N ASP A 278 -3.77 -0.83 19.22
CA ASP A 278 -4.80 -0.48 20.19
C ASP A 278 -5.84 0.48 19.57
N TYR A 279 -5.40 1.44 18.75
CA TYR A 279 -6.27 2.32 17.97
C TYR A 279 -7.12 1.54 16.96
N ALA A 280 -6.53 0.65 16.17
CA ALA A 280 -7.27 -0.15 15.19
C ALA A 280 -8.37 -0.99 15.88
N LYS A 281 -8.07 -1.56 17.05
CA LYS A 281 -9.03 -2.30 17.87
C LYS A 281 -10.15 -1.40 18.44
N ALA A 282 -9.81 -0.19 18.88
CA ALA A 282 -10.79 0.77 19.35
C ALA A 282 -11.70 1.23 18.21
N PHE A 283 -11.12 1.55 17.04
CA PHE A 283 -11.84 1.95 15.84
C PHE A 283 -12.79 0.85 15.35
N GLU A 284 -12.36 -0.42 15.35
CA GLU A 284 -13.25 -1.54 15.04
C GLU A 284 -14.47 -1.61 15.97
N ALA A 285 -14.27 -1.37 17.27
CA ALA A 285 -15.37 -1.35 18.23
C ALA A 285 -16.32 -0.17 18.00
N GLU A 286 -15.79 1.00 17.62
CA GLU A 286 -16.56 2.18 17.24
C GLU A 286 -17.40 1.92 15.98
N GLU A 287 -16.79 1.43 14.90
CA GLU A 287 -17.49 1.07 13.66
C GLU A 287 -18.59 0.03 13.89
N ASN A 288 -18.30 -1.03 14.65
CA ASN A 288 -19.31 -2.03 15.02
C ASN A 288 -20.46 -1.46 15.86
N THR A 289 -20.19 -0.40 16.63
CA THR A 289 -21.22 0.33 17.37
C THR A 289 -22.11 1.13 16.41
N LEU A 290 -21.53 1.79 15.41
CA LEU A 290 -22.26 2.53 14.39
C LEU A 290 -23.13 1.62 13.52
N VAL A 291 -22.64 0.43 13.16
CA VAL A 291 -23.42 -0.58 12.42
C VAL A 291 -24.70 -0.97 13.18
N ARG A 292 -24.64 -1.02 14.52
CA ARG A 292 -25.77 -1.42 15.37
C ARG A 292 -26.68 -0.26 15.79
N THR A 293 -26.37 0.95 15.36
CA THR A 293 -27.11 2.16 15.76
C THR A 293 -28.06 2.54 14.63
N ASP A 294 -29.35 2.37 14.83
CA ASP A 294 -30.36 2.85 13.90
C ASP A 294 -30.32 4.38 13.81
N LEU A 295 -30.41 4.92 12.60
CA LEU A 295 -30.40 6.35 12.33
C LEU A 295 -31.66 6.76 11.58
N LEU A 296 -32.43 7.66 12.19
CA LEU A 296 -33.58 8.28 11.53
C LEU A 296 -33.11 9.33 10.53
N ILE A 297 -33.92 9.55 9.48
CA ILE A 297 -33.58 10.53 8.44
C ILE A 297 -33.45 11.95 9.02
N ASP A 298 -34.29 12.33 9.97
CA ASP A 298 -34.21 13.63 10.64
C ASP A 298 -32.90 13.81 11.43
N ASP A 299 -32.34 12.74 12.00
CA ASP A 299 -31.06 12.80 12.70
C ASP A 299 -29.89 12.84 11.72
N PHE A 300 -30.03 12.23 10.54
CA PHE A 300 -29.10 12.40 9.43
C PHE A 300 -29.09 13.84 8.91
N HIS A 301 -30.26 14.48 8.78
CA HIS A 301 -30.35 15.90 8.40
C HIS A 301 -29.66 16.81 9.45
N LYS A 302 -29.94 16.60 10.74
CA LYS A 302 -29.24 17.33 11.83
C LYS A 302 -27.73 17.11 11.80
N LEU A 303 -27.28 15.91 11.42
CA LEU A 303 -25.86 15.62 11.25
C LEU A 303 -25.26 16.46 10.11
N ILE A 304 -25.92 16.49 8.94
CA ILE A 304 -25.48 17.29 7.78
C ILE A 304 -25.40 18.78 8.17
N ASP A 305 -26.43 19.34 8.79
CA ASP A 305 -26.48 20.72 9.23
C ASP A 305 -25.36 21.05 10.25
N GLY A 306 -25.05 20.08 11.11
CA GLY A 306 -23.97 20.19 12.08
C GLY A 306 -22.56 20.05 11.51
N LEU A 307 -22.40 19.49 10.30
CA LEU A 307 -21.11 19.35 9.61
C LEU A 307 -20.85 20.52 8.68
N TRP A 308 -21.89 20.99 7.99
CA TRP A 308 -21.82 22.12 7.07
C TRP A 308 -22.77 23.23 7.51
N THR A 309 -22.31 24.02 8.48
CA THR A 309 -23.06 25.17 8.98
C THR A 309 -23.21 26.23 7.90
N VAL A 310 -24.43 26.75 7.73
CA VAL A 310 -24.73 27.88 6.87
C VAL A 310 -25.03 29.09 7.74
N ASP A 311 -24.29 30.19 7.55
CA ASP A 311 -24.51 31.40 8.33
C ASP A 311 -25.91 31.99 8.12
N GLU A 312 -26.49 32.58 9.16
CA GLU A 312 -27.82 33.19 9.11
C GLU A 312 -27.91 34.35 8.12
N ASP A 313 -26.80 34.98 7.76
CA ASP A 313 -26.69 36.06 6.77
C ASP A 313 -26.15 35.57 5.40
N ALA A 314 -26.01 34.25 5.21
CA ALA A 314 -25.53 33.68 3.97
C ALA A 314 -26.43 34.06 2.78
N LYS A 315 -25.78 34.39 1.66
CA LYS A 315 -26.44 34.73 0.39
C LYS A 315 -27.26 33.56 -0.14
N ASP A 316 -28.33 33.85 -0.89
CA ASP A 316 -29.22 32.85 -1.50
C ASP A 316 -28.48 31.76 -2.28
N ARG A 317 -27.39 32.12 -2.96
CA ARG A 317 -26.55 31.16 -3.69
C ARG A 317 -25.88 30.14 -2.75
N ALA A 318 -25.38 30.57 -1.61
CA ALA A 318 -24.76 29.68 -0.62
C ALA A 318 -25.80 28.74 0.01
N ARG A 319 -27.00 29.26 0.31
CA ARG A 319 -28.14 28.46 0.79
C ARG A 319 -28.57 27.42 -0.25
N SER A 320 -28.65 27.81 -1.52
CA SER A 320 -29.01 26.91 -2.62
C SER A 320 -28.00 25.77 -2.77
N PHE A 321 -26.70 26.07 -2.65
CA PHE A 321 -25.66 25.03 -2.67
C PHE A 321 -25.72 24.10 -1.45
N ALA A 322 -26.03 24.63 -0.27
CA ALA A 322 -26.22 23.82 0.92
C ALA A 322 -27.42 22.88 0.77
N GLN A 323 -28.55 23.38 0.26
CA GLN A 323 -29.72 22.56 -0.04
C GLN A 323 -29.40 21.49 -1.08
N GLN A 324 -28.71 21.82 -2.17
CA GLN A 324 -28.31 20.85 -3.18
C GLN A 324 -27.44 19.73 -2.60
N ARG A 325 -26.48 20.08 -1.73
CA ARG A 325 -25.66 19.08 -1.01
C ARG A 325 -26.53 18.20 -0.13
N HIS A 326 -27.47 18.79 0.58
CA HIS A 326 -28.37 18.08 1.47
C HIS A 326 -29.21 17.06 0.70
N ASP A 327 -29.83 17.48 -0.41
CA ASP A 327 -30.64 16.62 -1.28
C ASP A 327 -29.80 15.46 -1.88
N GLU A 328 -28.56 15.75 -2.29
CA GLU A 328 -27.63 14.74 -2.83
C GLU A 328 -27.23 13.70 -1.75
N LEU A 329 -26.84 14.16 -0.56
CA LEU A 329 -26.49 13.28 0.56
C LEU A 329 -27.67 12.44 1.03
N GLU A 330 -28.88 12.99 1.06
CA GLU A 330 -30.10 12.25 1.40
C GLU A 330 -30.37 11.14 0.37
N GLY A 331 -30.24 11.44 -0.92
CA GLY A 331 -30.36 10.44 -1.98
C GLY A 331 -29.33 9.31 -1.82
N MET A 332 -28.07 9.66 -1.60
CA MET A 332 -27.00 8.68 -1.37
C MET A 332 -27.24 7.84 -0.11
N PHE A 333 -27.70 8.46 0.99
CA PHE A 333 -28.00 7.75 2.23
C PHE A 333 -29.17 6.78 2.05
N HIS A 334 -30.18 7.14 1.27
CA HIS A 334 -31.26 6.22 0.93
C HIS A 334 -30.78 4.99 0.17
N ASP A 335 -29.86 5.15 -0.78
CA ASP A 335 -29.29 4.03 -1.53
C ASP A 335 -28.39 3.16 -0.65
N GLU A 336 -27.51 3.76 0.15
CA GLU A 336 -26.63 3.03 1.07
C GLU A 336 -27.46 2.32 2.16
N ALA A 337 -28.50 2.96 2.69
CA ALA A 337 -29.38 2.36 3.70
C ALA A 337 -30.22 1.19 3.19
N ARG A 338 -30.49 1.11 1.87
CA ARG A 338 -31.10 -0.10 1.28
C ARG A 338 -30.14 -1.29 1.33
N ARG A 339 -28.84 -1.03 1.27
CA ARG A 339 -27.79 -2.05 1.30
C ARG A 339 -27.44 -2.45 2.74
N LEU A 340 -27.35 -1.48 3.64
CA LEU A 340 -26.75 -1.64 4.98
C LEU A 340 -27.74 -1.55 6.14
N GLY A 341 -29.00 -1.27 5.84
CA GLY A 341 -29.94 -0.76 6.84
C GLY A 341 -29.73 0.73 7.11
N ARG A 342 -30.73 1.35 7.74
CA ARG A 342 -30.67 2.78 8.13
C ARG A 342 -29.84 2.91 9.40
N THR A 343 -28.54 2.79 9.27
CA THR A 343 -27.60 2.78 10.40
C THR A 343 -26.73 4.03 10.40
N ALA A 344 -26.15 4.34 11.56
CA ALA A 344 -25.16 5.39 11.69
C ALA A 344 -23.93 5.11 10.79
N TYR A 345 -23.58 3.83 10.60
CA TYR A 345 -22.53 3.42 9.67
C TYR A 345 -22.87 3.75 8.20
N ALA A 346 -24.11 3.51 7.77
CA ALA A 346 -24.55 3.88 6.42
C ALA A 346 -24.46 5.40 6.18
N ALA A 347 -24.74 6.20 7.20
CA ALA A 347 -24.59 7.66 7.14
C ALA A 347 -23.12 8.08 7.04
N GLU A 348 -22.23 7.47 7.82
CA GLU A 348 -20.78 7.74 7.75
C GLU A 348 -20.21 7.42 6.37
N ARG A 349 -20.55 6.25 5.82
CA ARG A 349 -20.13 5.84 4.49
C ARG A 349 -20.66 6.78 3.42
N THR A 350 -21.91 7.22 3.54
CA THR A 350 -22.50 8.22 2.63
C THR A 350 -21.73 9.53 2.65
N ILE A 351 -21.40 10.04 3.83
CA ILE A 351 -20.63 11.29 3.98
C ILE A 351 -19.22 11.13 3.41
N THR A 352 -18.57 10.01 3.68
CA THR A 352 -17.22 9.70 3.19
C THR A 352 -17.21 9.58 1.66
N ASP A 353 -18.14 8.83 1.08
CA ASP A 353 -18.31 8.70 -0.37
C ASP A 353 -18.60 10.05 -1.03
N TYR A 354 -19.45 10.88 -0.41
CA TYR A 354 -19.68 12.22 -0.92
C TYR A 354 -18.40 13.07 -0.92
N LEU A 355 -17.65 13.08 0.18
CA LEU A 355 -16.42 13.86 0.33
C LEU A 355 -15.31 13.41 -0.61
N ASP A 356 -15.18 12.10 -0.84
CA ASP A 356 -14.12 11.52 -1.67
C ASP A 356 -14.51 11.51 -3.15
N HIS A 357 -15.76 11.15 -3.46
CA HIS A 357 -16.18 10.80 -4.81
C HIS A 357 -17.25 11.70 -5.44
N ARG A 358 -17.91 12.61 -4.72
CA ARG A 358 -18.97 13.46 -5.33
C ARG A 358 -18.70 14.94 -5.24
N MET A 359 -18.10 15.38 -4.14
CA MET A 359 -17.79 16.78 -3.90
C MET A 359 -16.88 17.31 -5.01
N GLY A 360 -17.34 18.35 -5.70
CA GLY A 360 -16.60 19.00 -6.77
C GLY A 360 -15.17 19.36 -6.35
N VAL A 361 -14.23 19.15 -7.26
CA VAL A 361 -12.83 19.58 -7.13
C VAL A 361 -12.57 20.72 -8.12
N VAL A 362 -11.65 21.62 -7.79
CA VAL A 362 -11.11 22.57 -8.77
C VAL A 362 -9.90 21.89 -9.40
N PRO A 363 -10.01 21.33 -10.61
CA PRO A 363 -8.88 20.73 -11.29
C PRO A 363 -7.96 21.88 -11.66
N ARG A 364 -6.82 22.02 -10.97
CA ARG A 364 -5.82 23.05 -11.32
C ARG A 364 -5.17 22.67 -12.65
N ASN A 365 -4.09 21.89 -12.58
CA ASN A 365 -3.32 21.42 -13.74
C ASN A 365 -3.57 19.93 -14.02
N LEU A 366 -4.54 19.31 -13.34
CA LEU A 366 -4.86 17.89 -13.41
C LEU A 366 -6.24 17.70 -14.01
N GLY A 367 -6.48 16.53 -14.61
CA GLY A 367 -7.84 16.07 -14.90
C GLY A 367 -8.66 15.95 -13.61
N GLU A 368 -10.00 16.02 -13.73
CA GLU A 368 -10.89 16.03 -12.56
C GLU A 368 -10.72 14.79 -11.67
N ASP A 369 -10.59 13.60 -12.27
CA ASP A 369 -10.39 12.34 -11.54
C ASP A 369 -9.06 12.32 -10.76
N LEU A 370 -7.99 12.86 -11.35
CA LEU A 370 -6.67 12.96 -10.71
C LEU A 370 -6.67 13.98 -9.58
N ALA A 371 -7.34 15.12 -9.76
CA ALA A 371 -7.49 16.12 -8.71
C ALA A 371 -8.30 15.56 -7.51
N ARG A 372 -9.28 14.70 -7.79
CA ARG A 372 -10.08 14.01 -6.78
C ARG A 372 -9.28 12.95 -6.01
N ALA A 373 -8.53 12.11 -6.73
CA ALA A 373 -7.63 11.14 -6.12
C ALA A 373 -6.58 11.83 -5.22
N GLN A 374 -5.96 12.91 -5.70
CA GLN A 374 -4.99 13.68 -4.92
C GLN A 374 -5.62 14.27 -3.65
N ARG A 375 -6.82 14.87 -3.73
CA ARG A 375 -7.50 15.44 -2.55
C ARG A 375 -7.74 14.38 -1.46
N SER A 376 -8.18 13.20 -1.87
CA SER A 376 -8.45 12.09 -0.95
C SER A 376 -7.16 11.62 -0.27
N LEU A 377 -6.05 11.53 -1.03
CA LEU A 377 -4.73 11.18 -0.49
C LEU A 377 -4.12 12.25 0.42
N GLU A 378 -4.35 13.53 0.15
CA GLU A 378 -3.85 14.64 0.97
C GLU A 378 -4.65 14.87 2.25
N GLY A 379 -5.74 14.13 2.47
CA GLY A 379 -6.54 14.22 3.69
C GLY A 379 -7.28 15.55 3.85
N THR A 380 -7.54 16.27 2.75
CA THR A 380 -8.14 17.62 2.80
C THR A 380 -9.49 17.65 3.55
N ASN A 381 -10.21 16.53 3.53
CA ASN A 381 -11.53 16.38 4.14
C ASN A 381 -11.52 15.58 5.46
N ASP A 382 -10.36 15.21 6.00
CA ASP A 382 -10.26 14.29 7.13
C ASP A 382 -10.86 14.84 8.42
N ASP A 383 -10.80 16.17 8.63
CA ASP A 383 -11.45 16.80 9.79
C ASP A 383 -12.98 16.69 9.72
N LEU A 384 -13.57 16.82 8.53
CA LEU A 384 -15.01 16.64 8.32
C LEU A 384 -15.42 15.18 8.55
N LYS A 385 -14.66 14.21 8.01
CA LYS A 385 -14.87 12.77 8.27
C LYS A 385 -14.80 12.47 9.77
N SER A 386 -13.75 12.95 10.44
CA SER A 386 -13.56 12.78 11.89
C SER A 386 -14.68 13.43 12.72
N LYS A 387 -15.20 14.58 12.29
CA LYS A 387 -16.36 15.23 12.93
C LYS A 387 -17.64 14.43 12.74
N ALA A 388 -17.86 13.88 11.54
CA ALA A 388 -19.02 13.04 11.23
C ALA A 388 -19.01 11.79 12.11
N HIS A 389 -17.89 11.04 12.12
CA HIS A 389 -17.67 9.87 12.96
C HIS A 389 -18.02 10.13 14.43
N ARG A 390 -17.41 11.18 15.02
CA ARG A 390 -17.65 11.54 16.42
C ARG A 390 -19.11 11.92 16.70
N LYS A 391 -19.77 12.65 15.81
CA LYS A 391 -21.18 13.02 15.98
C LYS A 391 -22.09 11.79 15.91
N LEU A 392 -21.81 10.87 15.00
CA LEU A 392 -22.54 9.61 14.87
C LEU A 392 -22.34 8.72 16.10
N LEU A 393 -21.12 8.63 16.64
CA LEU A 393 -20.86 7.91 17.90
C LEU A 393 -21.61 8.48 19.11
N LEU A 394 -21.94 9.77 19.12
CA LEU A 394 -22.76 10.37 20.19
C LEU A 394 -24.22 9.94 20.11
N LEU A 395 -24.71 9.56 18.91
CA LEU A 395 -26.07 9.04 18.71
C LEU A 395 -26.20 7.57 19.12
N ALA A 396 -25.08 6.86 19.23
CA ALA A 396 -25.03 5.46 19.62
C ALA A 396 -25.07 5.21 21.14
N ARG A 397 -25.18 6.26 21.95
CA ARG A 397 -25.08 6.20 23.43
C ARG A 397 -26.41 6.17 24.14
#